data_AF-A0A6B3F3G4-F1
#
_entry.id   AF-A0A6B3F3G4-F1
#
_cell.length_a   1.000
_cell.length_b   1.000
_cell.length_c   1.000
_cell.angle_alpha   90.00
_cell.angle_beta   90.00
_cell.angle_gamma   90.00
#
_symmetry.space_group_name_H-M   'P 1'
#
loop_
_entity.id
_entity.type
_entity.pdbx_description
1 polymer ?
#
loop_
_entity_poly.entity_id
_entity_poly.type
_entity_poly.pdbx_seq_one_letter_code
_entity_poly.pdbx_strand_id
1 'polypeptide(L)'
;MPWAMVLIAAVIGLPIFFEVGIVLLIPVVLMVAKRGNYSLMRIGIPALAGLSVMHGLVPPHPGPLVAVDALHANLGITLALGIIVAIPSVIVAGPLFARYAARCVD
;
A
#
# COMPACT_ATOMS: atom_id res chain seq x y z
N MET A 1 -13.52 7.69 -1.15
CA MET A 1 -12.55 7.36 -2.21
C MET A 1 -11.16 6.94 -1.69
N PRO A 2 -10.47 7.69 -0.80
CA PRO A 2 -9.11 7.33 -0.36
C PRO A 2 -9.01 5.92 0.26
N TRP A 3 -9.99 5.56 1.10
CA TRP A 3 -10.08 4.24 1.72
C TRP A 3 -10.28 3.09 0.72
N ALA A 4 -11.02 3.32 -0.37
CA ALA A 4 -11.24 2.32 -1.40
C ALA A 4 -9.96 2.06 -2.21
N MET A 5 -9.17 3.12 -2.47
CA MET A 5 -7.88 2.99 -3.15
C MET A 5 -6.85 2.25 -2.32
N VAL A 6 -6.83 2.48 -1.01
CA VAL A 6 -6.02 1.71 -0.07
C VAL A 6 -6.38 0.23 -0.15
N LEU A 7 -7.67 -0.11 -0.11
CA LEU A 7 -8.14 -1.49 -0.11
C LEU A 7 -7.82 -2.20 -1.43
N ILE A 8 -8.04 -1.52 -2.56
CA ILE A 8 -7.69 -2.03 -3.89
C ILE A 8 -6.17 -2.23 -4.02
N ALA A 9 -5.36 -1.25 -3.63
CA ALA A 9 -3.90 -1.36 -3.69
C ALA A 9 -3.35 -2.45 -2.76
N ALA A 10 -3.97 -2.63 -1.60
CA ALA A 10 -3.58 -3.67 -0.64
C ALA A 10 -3.89 -5.09 -1.17
N VAL A 11 -5.03 -5.28 -1.83
CA VAL A 11 -5.40 -6.56 -2.44
C VAL A 11 -4.53 -6.87 -3.66
N ILE A 12 -4.28 -5.87 -4.51
CA ILE A 12 -3.40 -5.99 -5.69
C ILE A 12 -1.94 -6.22 -5.26
N GLY A 13 -1.50 -5.62 -4.15
CA GLY A 13 -0.12 -5.71 -3.66
C GLY A 13 0.27 -7.05 -3.03
N LEU A 14 -0.69 -7.94 -2.75
CA LEU A 14 -0.43 -9.27 -2.20
C LEU A 14 0.16 -10.25 -3.23
N PRO A 15 -0.38 -10.36 -4.47
CA PRO A 15 0.15 -11.26 -5.49
C PRO A 15 1.14 -10.60 -6.48
N ILE A 16 1.24 -9.26 -6.54
CA ILE A 16 1.96 -8.55 -7.61
C ILE A 16 3.24 -7.90 -7.07
N PHE A 17 4.32 -7.95 -7.87
CA PHE A 17 5.54 -7.21 -7.58
C PHE A 17 5.29 -5.71 -7.46
N PHE A 18 5.95 -5.04 -6.51
CA PHE A 18 5.77 -3.62 -6.26
C PHE A 18 5.85 -2.76 -7.53
N GLU A 19 6.86 -3.01 -8.35
CA GLU A 19 7.10 -2.26 -9.59
C GLU A 19 5.94 -2.41 -10.58
N VAL A 20 5.45 -3.64 -10.78
CA VAL A 20 4.31 -3.93 -11.65
C VAL A 20 3.03 -3.33 -11.08
N GLY A 21 2.84 -3.40 -9.76
CA GLY A 21 1.71 -2.81 -9.05
C GLY A 21 1.65 -1.28 -9.21
N ILE A 22 2.79 -0.59 -9.13
CA ILE A 22 2.86 0.85 -9.36
C ILE A 22 2.44 1.18 -10.80
N VAL A 23 3.04 0.50 -11.78
CA VAL A 23 2.75 0.75 -13.21
C VAL A 23 1.27 0.57 -13.50
N LEU A 24 0.62 -0.40 -12.86
CA LEU A 24 -0.81 -0.67 -13.01
C LEU A 24 -1.69 0.34 -12.25
N LEU A 25 -1.25 0.83 -11.09
CA LEU A 25 -2.00 1.82 -10.29
C LEU A 25 -1.92 3.24 -10.84
N ILE A 26 -0.83 3.63 -11.52
CA ILE A 26 -0.69 4.97 -12.12
C ILE A 26 -1.91 5.37 -12.99
N PRO A 27 -2.32 4.60 -14.01
CA PRO A 27 -3.46 4.97 -14.84
C PRO A 27 -4.78 4.95 -14.06
N VAL A 28 -4.94 4.04 -13.10
CA VAL A 28 -6.14 3.94 -12.25
C VAL A 28 -6.27 5.19 -11.37
N VAL A 29 -5.20 5.59 -10.69
CA VAL A 29 -5.14 6.79 -9.85
C VAL A 29 -5.44 8.04 -10.67
N LEU A 30 -4.81 8.19 -11.83
CA LEU A 30 -5.05 9.33 -12.73
C LEU A 30 -6.49 9.38 -13.23
N MET A 31 -7.08 8.23 -13.57
CA MET A 31 -8.46 8.15 -14.03
C MET A 31 -9.45 8.50 -12.92
N VAL A 32 -9.26 7.98 -11.72
CA VAL A 32 -10.13 8.25 -10.57
C VAL A 32 -10.01 9.71 -10.14
N ALA A 33 -8.80 10.29 -10.14
CA ALA A 33 -8.59 11.70 -9.86
C ALA A 33 -9.32 12.60 -10.87
N LYS A 34 -9.16 12.33 -12.17
CA LYS A 34 -9.82 13.10 -13.24
C LYS A 34 -11.34 12.97 -13.23
N ARG A 35 -11.88 11.76 -13.05
CA ARG A 35 -13.34 11.53 -13.03
C ARG A 35 -14.01 12.06 -11.77
N GLY A 36 -13.31 12.03 -10.63
CA GLY A 36 -13.85 12.44 -9.34
C GLY A 36 -13.58 13.90 -8.97
N ASN A 37 -12.87 14.67 -9.80
CA ASN A 37 -12.42 16.03 -9.49
C ASN A 37 -11.67 16.12 -8.14
N TYR A 38 -10.95 15.05 -7.80
CA TYR A 38 -10.14 15.00 -6.58
C TYR A 38 -8.68 15.32 -6.92
N SER A 39 -7.99 16.02 -6.01
CA SER A 39 -6.55 16.24 -6.11
C SER A 39 -5.82 14.89 -6.25
N LEU A 40 -4.88 14.82 -7.19
CA LEU A 40 -4.12 13.61 -7.50
C LEU A 40 -3.43 13.05 -6.25
N MET A 41 -2.95 13.93 -5.38
CA MET A 41 -2.26 13.57 -4.13
C MET A 41 -3.17 12.79 -3.17
N ARG A 42 -4.45 13.18 -3.10
CA ARG A 42 -5.45 12.61 -2.20
C ARG A 42 -5.81 11.16 -2.56
N ILE A 43 -5.50 10.73 -3.77
CA ILE A 43 -5.82 9.40 -4.33
C ILE A 43 -4.54 8.59 -4.54
N GLY A 44 -3.48 9.22 -5.03
CA GLY A 44 -2.20 8.58 -5.30
C GLY A 44 -1.45 8.18 -4.04
N ILE A 45 -1.36 9.03 -3.02
CA ILE A 45 -0.65 8.70 -1.77
C ILE A 45 -1.27 7.48 -1.09
N PRO A 46 -2.60 7.39 -0.88
CA PRO A 46 -3.20 6.21 -0.26
C PRO A 46 -3.02 4.93 -1.09
N ALA A 47 -3.06 5.02 -2.42
CA ALA A 47 -2.80 3.87 -3.30
C ALA A 47 -1.35 3.38 -3.19
N LEU A 48 -0.38 4.29 -3.24
CA LEU A 48 1.04 3.97 -3.10
C LEU A 48 1.38 3.43 -1.71
N ALA A 49 0.80 4.01 -0.67
CA ALA A 49 1.00 3.55 0.71
C ALA A 49 0.45 2.13 0.91
N GLY A 50 -0.75 1.84 0.40
CA GLY A 50 -1.35 0.50 0.45
C GLY A 50 -0.49 -0.55 -0.25
N LEU A 51 0.00 -0.23 -1.45
CA LEU A 51 0.87 -1.12 -2.22
C LEU A 51 2.23 -1.33 -1.53
N SER A 52 2.86 -0.26 -1.05
CA SER A 52 4.20 -0.31 -0.44
C SER A 52 4.21 -1.12 0.84
N VAL A 53 3.24 -0.88 1.72
CA VAL A 53 3.17 -1.56 3.02
C VAL A 53 2.87 -3.05 2.85
N MET A 54 1.92 -3.40 1.99
CA MET A 54 1.56 -4.81 1.79
C MET A 54 2.68 -5.60 1.11
N HIS A 55 3.38 -4.99 0.15
CA HIS A 55 4.52 -5.64 -0.50
C HIS A 55 5.74 -5.79 0.43
N GLY A 56 6.01 -4.76 1.26
CA GLY A 56 7.22 -4.71 2.08
C GLY A 56 7.11 -5.41 3.43
N LEU A 57 5.92 -5.48 4.03
CA LEU A 57 5.74 -5.96 5.41
C LEU A 57 5.05 -7.32 5.53
N VAL A 58 4.42 -7.81 4.46
CA VAL A 58 3.62 -9.05 4.51
C VAL A 58 4.30 -10.17 3.70
N PRO A 59 4.72 -11.29 4.33
CA PRO A 59 5.05 -12.54 3.63
C PRO A 59 3.84 -12.96 2.77
N PRO A 60 4.01 -13.45 1.52
CA PRO A 60 5.10 -14.31 1.04
C PRO A 60 6.14 -13.62 0.13
N HIS A 61 6.25 -12.30 0.16
CA HIS A 61 7.21 -11.59 -0.70
C HIS A 61 8.67 -11.98 -0.42
N PRO A 62 9.54 -12.03 -1.43
CA PRO A 62 10.89 -12.55 -1.30
C PRO A 62 11.70 -11.84 -0.21
N GLY A 63 11.53 -10.52 -0.02
CA GLY A 63 12.20 -9.78 1.06
C GLY A 63 11.82 -10.29 2.46
N PRO A 64 10.55 -10.17 2.88
CA PRO A 64 10.08 -10.74 4.15
C PRO A 64 10.33 -12.24 4.29
N LEU A 65 10.21 -13.01 3.20
CA LEU A 65 10.39 -14.46 3.20
C LEU A 65 11.84 -14.86 3.46
N VAL A 66 12.81 -14.16 2.85
CA VAL A 66 14.25 -14.35 3.13
C VAL A 66 14.57 -13.97 4.58
N ALA A 67 13.96 -12.91 5.11
CA ALA A 67 14.16 -12.54 6.52
C ALA A 67 13.61 -13.60 7.49
N VAL A 68 12.44 -14.16 7.19
CA VAL A 68 11.84 -15.24 7.98
C VAL A 68 12.72 -16.50 7.95
N ASP A 69 13.20 -16.88 6.77
CA ASP A 69 14.09 -18.02 6.58
C ASP A 69 15.43 -17.84 7.33
N ALA A 70 16.04 -16.66 7.20
CA ALA A 70 17.29 -16.33 7.90
C ALA A 70 17.15 -16.37 9.42
N LEU A 71 16.01 -15.92 9.96
CA LEU A 71 15.73 -15.94 11.41
C LEU A 71 15.15 -17.27 11.90
N HIS A 72 14.94 -18.27 11.03
CA HIS A 72 14.26 -19.54 11.36
C HIS A 72 12.88 -19.30 12.01
N ALA A 73 12.20 -18.22 11.61
CA ALA A 73 10.94 -17.81 12.21
C ALA A 73 9.76 -18.56 11.58
N ASN A 74 8.65 -18.63 12.32
CA ASN A 74 7.44 -19.26 11.80
C ASN A 74 6.73 -18.33 10.80
N LEU A 75 6.56 -18.79 9.55
CA LEU A 75 5.89 -18.05 8.47
C LEU A 75 4.48 -17.61 8.85
N GLY A 76 3.69 -18.47 9.50
CA GLY A 76 2.31 -18.16 9.90
C GLY A 76 2.23 -17.04 10.93
N ILE A 77 3.10 -17.08 11.95
CA ILE A 77 3.16 -16.03 12.99
C ILE A 77 3.65 -14.72 12.38
N THR A 78 4.67 -14.77 11.52
CA THR A 78 5.22 -13.57 10.89
C THR A 78 4.22 -12.94 9.93
N LEU A 79 3.41 -13.73 9.23
CA LEU A 79 2.32 -13.25 8.40
C LEU A 79 1.25 -12.55 9.22
N ALA A 80 0.84 -13.15 10.35
CA ALA A 80 -0.14 -12.54 11.26
C ALA A 80 0.37 -11.21 11.81
N LEU A 81 1.62 -11.16 12.29
CA LEU A 81 2.25 -9.94 12.80
C LEU A 81 2.43 -8.89 11.68
N GLY A 82 2.83 -9.31 10.48
CA GLY A 82 2.98 -8.46 9.32
C GLY A 82 1.67 -7.75 8.97
N ILE A 83 0.55 -8.47 8.96
CA ILE A 83 -0.78 -7.88 8.72
C ILE A 83 -1.18 -6.92 9.86
N ILE A 84 -0.96 -7.32 11.11
CA ILE A 84 -1.26 -6.47 12.28
C ILE A 84 -0.49 -5.16 12.23
N VAL A 85 0.76 -5.16 11.78
CA VAL A 85 1.60 -3.95 11.63
C VAL A 85 1.28 -3.20 10.32
N ALA A 86 0.87 -3.91 9.27
CA ALA A 86 0.52 -3.31 7.98
C ALA A 86 -0.70 -2.41 8.09
N ILE A 87 -1.74 -2.82 8.83
CA ILE A 87 -2.98 -2.03 9.00
C ILE A 87 -2.70 -0.61 9.55
N PRO A 88 -2.06 -0.43 10.72
CA PRO A 88 -1.78 0.91 11.24
C PRO A 88 -0.81 1.68 10.33
N SER A 89 0.17 1.01 9.73
CA SER A 89 1.12 1.63 8.80
C SER A 89 0.42 2.21 7.57
N VAL A 90 -0.48 1.45 6.95
CA VAL A 90 -1.30 1.91 5.82
C VAL A 90 -2.22 3.07 6.22
N ILE A 91 -2.83 3.01 7.41
CA ILE A 91 -3.73 4.07 7.88
C ILE A 91 -2.97 5.39 8.06
N VAL A 92 -1.77 5.34 8.66
CA VAL A 92 -0.93 6.51 8.92
C VAL A 92 -0.32 7.04 7.62
N ALA A 93 0.35 6.19 6.84
CA ALA A 93 1.05 6.57 5.61
C ALA A 93 0.11 6.85 4.43
N GLY A 94 -1.10 6.30 4.44
CA GLY A 94 -2.08 6.47 3.38
C GLY A 94 -3.00 7.67 3.62
N PRO A 95 -4.23 7.46 4.13
CA PRO A 95 -5.25 8.51 4.20
C PRO A 95 -4.93 9.66 5.16
N LEU A 96 -4.22 9.41 6.27
CA LEU A 96 -3.81 10.45 7.20
C LEU A 96 -2.73 11.35 6.59
N PHE A 97 -1.65 10.76 6.08
CA PHE A 97 -0.60 11.52 5.41
C PHE A 97 -1.10 12.20 4.13
N ALA A 98 -1.95 11.55 3.34
CA ALA A 98 -2.52 12.14 2.13
C ALA A 98 -3.34 13.41 2.40
N ARG A 99 -4.01 13.51 3.55
CA ARG A 99 -4.72 14.74 3.97
C ARG A 99 -3.75 15.88 4.29
N TYR A 100 -2.60 15.56 4.87
CA TYR A 100 -1.56 16.54 5.15
C TYR A 100 -0.85 16.98 3.86
N ALA A 101 -0.38 16.03 3.07
CA ALA A 101 0.33 16.28 1.82
C ALA A 101 -0.52 17.03 0.78
N ALA A 102 -1.83 16.75 0.69
CA ALA A 102 -2.72 17.51 -0.18
C ALA A 102 -2.79 19.01 0.20
N ARG A 103 -2.71 19.35 1.50
CA ARG A 103 -2.72 20.75 1.96
C ARG A 103 -1.42 21.51 1.65
N CYS A 104 -0.33 20.81 1.36
CA CYS A 104 0.95 21.44 1.07
C CYS A 104 1.12 21.79 -0.42
N VAL A 105 0.24 21.28 -1.29
CA VAL A 105 0.39 21.40 -2.75
C VAL A 105 -0.87 21.95 -3.43
N ASP A 106 -2.05 21.73 -2.85
CA ASP A 106 -3.28 22.46 -3.21
C ASP A 106 -3.33 23.84 -2.52
#